data_AF-A0AAD2K2J5-F1
#
_entry.id   AF-A0AAD2K2J5-F1
#
_cell.length_a   1.000
_cell.length_b   1.000
_cell.length_c   1.000
_cell.angle_alpha   90.00
_cell.angle_beta   90.00
_cell.angle_gamma   90.00
#
_symmetry.space_group_name_H-M   'P 1'
#
loop_
_entity.id
_entity.type
_entity.pdbx_description
1 polymer ?
#
loop_
_entity_poly.entity_id
_entity_poly.type
_entity_poly.pdbx_seq_one_letter_code
_entity_poly.pdbx_strand_id
1 'polypeptide(L)'
;MSYNPLQSSHNHQVYQNEDPAFYQSTGYITPAPAKPKRTSKWIKVGIPILVILIAVGVVVGILVSRHKSGSASSTSSSSSSSAAAAASASAKLAAGVLATATNSLFMIPVYPSSTNTASYTTPTFNAAAAGWPADSFAPATPSVLSVRPDRPRLIAPKYKWDALPALIAKDPYLASWNHSIFLNASQYDALPAVPYFMDGSSGILDVCRMIKQRVKAFSYVYRMTNNSHWVDRTWEELQNAAGNGTKPWGPTVDPWNSAHFLDTAELSAAFGIAYDWLYDMWTDDQKSKIRTSLIQYGLEPGVQGYTNSSVYTGWWNAVDGNWNCVCNNGLTMAALAILGDDTTGHAEQLLGLTVNNAKAHCAFAVANDGTWSETNDYWYFGNTGHSEMAASLISATGSDYGLTTVNPDFWKTGMFHMYGTGATTVFNYGDTGPNKFTATANSLIFYANVFNQPQYALFQRDYPDAADPWNMFWYNPQIQGVFWDGLALDHFFDNSTDQWMSMRSSWTDPNAVFVGVKAGTILNHQTHNDLDTGTFVLDALGTRWAGELGDGDYNSPGYFSTDGQSMTYPKLI
;
A
#
# COMPACT_ATOMS: atom_id res chain seq x y z
N MET A 1 -7.49 6.77 -14.55
CA MET A 1 -7.07 8.04 -13.90
C MET A 1 -5.91 7.72 -12.95
N SER A 2 -4.85 8.55 -12.86
CA SER A 2 -3.65 8.24 -12.05
C SER A 2 -3.62 9.11 -10.79
N TYR A 3 -3.75 8.49 -9.63
CA TYR A 3 -3.71 9.15 -8.32
C TYR A 3 -2.25 9.31 -7.87
N ASN A 4 -1.77 10.56 -7.84
CA ASN A 4 -0.48 10.90 -7.27
C ASN A 4 -0.69 11.39 -5.83
N PRO A 5 -0.29 10.63 -4.79
CA PRO A 5 -0.45 11.07 -3.41
C PRO A 5 0.35 12.35 -3.09
N LEU A 6 1.39 12.68 -3.87
CA LEU A 6 2.25 13.85 -3.69
C LEU A 6 1.74 15.13 -4.39
N GLN A 7 0.81 15.02 -5.35
CA GLN A 7 0.27 16.18 -6.09
C GLN A 7 -1.10 16.67 -5.61
N SER A 8 -1.69 16.07 -4.57
CA SER A 8 -2.91 16.62 -3.98
C SER A 8 -2.72 18.07 -3.47
N SER A 9 -1.47 18.47 -3.18
CA SER A 9 -1.12 19.80 -2.66
C SER A 9 -1.43 21.01 -3.57
N HIS A 10 -1.73 20.82 -4.86
CA HIS A 10 -2.06 21.95 -5.76
C HIS A 10 -3.56 22.08 -6.10
N ASN A 11 -4.43 21.24 -5.53
CA ASN A 11 -5.90 21.38 -5.63
C ASN A 11 -6.62 21.46 -4.27
N HIS A 12 -5.91 21.69 -3.16
CA HIS A 12 -6.52 21.79 -1.81
C HIS A 12 -7.15 23.17 -1.48
N GLN A 13 -7.74 23.85 -2.45
CA GLN A 13 -8.63 25.00 -2.18
C GLN A 13 -10.13 24.64 -2.26
N VAL A 14 -10.49 23.36 -2.44
CA VAL A 14 -11.84 22.98 -2.91
C VAL A 14 -12.89 22.85 -1.80
N TYR A 15 -12.56 22.89 -0.51
CA TYR A 15 -13.58 22.78 0.55
C TYR A 15 -14.07 24.12 1.13
N GLN A 16 -13.90 25.25 0.42
CA GLN A 16 -14.34 26.58 0.91
C GLN A 16 -15.56 27.21 0.22
N ASN A 17 -16.15 26.65 -0.83
CA ASN A 17 -17.27 27.32 -1.51
C ASN A 17 -18.51 26.43 -1.71
N GLU A 18 -19.63 26.91 -1.16
CA GLU A 18 -20.99 26.38 -1.26
C GLU A 18 -21.61 26.64 -2.65
N ASP A 19 -21.14 25.98 -3.72
CA ASP A 19 -21.81 26.05 -5.03
C ASP A 19 -21.84 24.68 -5.73
N PRO A 20 -22.99 24.01 -5.89
CA PRO A 20 -23.10 22.62 -6.33
C PRO A 20 -23.02 22.41 -7.85
N ALA A 21 -22.33 23.29 -8.60
CA ALA A 21 -22.39 23.31 -10.05
C ALA A 21 -21.05 23.09 -10.77
N PHE A 22 -20.15 22.22 -10.28
CA PHE A 22 -18.99 21.77 -11.08
C PHE A 22 -18.49 20.39 -10.62
N TYR A 23 -19.24 19.33 -10.92
CA TYR A 23 -18.77 17.94 -10.81
C TYR A 23 -19.09 17.18 -12.08
N GLN A 24 -18.26 17.38 -13.11
CA GLN A 24 -18.13 16.47 -14.25
C GLN A 24 -16.66 16.44 -14.66
N SER A 25 -16.01 15.30 -14.47
CA SER A 25 -14.70 15.01 -15.05
C SER A 25 -14.88 14.95 -16.57
N THR A 26 -14.64 16.06 -17.26
CA THR A 26 -14.51 16.04 -18.71
C THR A 26 -13.10 15.52 -19.02
N GLY A 27 -13.04 14.37 -19.68
CA GLY A 27 -11.81 13.67 -20.08
C GLY A 27 -10.98 14.42 -21.12
N TYR A 28 -10.62 15.67 -20.87
CA TYR A 28 -9.77 16.48 -21.73
C TYR A 28 -8.83 17.34 -20.87
N ILE A 29 -7.59 16.87 -20.73
CA ILE A 29 -6.50 17.72 -20.24
C ILE A 29 -5.98 18.51 -21.43
N THR A 30 -6.26 19.81 -21.49
CA THR A 30 -5.53 20.73 -22.37
C THR A 30 -4.08 20.76 -21.89
N PRO A 31 -3.08 20.39 -22.72
CA PRO A 31 -1.69 20.49 -22.31
C PRO A 31 -1.39 21.93 -21.92
N ALA A 32 -0.86 22.16 -20.73
CA ALA A 32 -0.35 23.47 -20.35
C ALA A 32 0.62 23.93 -21.44
N PRO A 33 0.47 25.16 -22.00
CA PRO A 33 1.37 25.63 -23.04
C PRO A 33 2.79 25.60 -22.50
N ALA A 34 3.66 24.86 -23.20
CA ALA A 34 5.05 24.73 -22.83
C ALA A 34 5.66 26.13 -22.69
N LYS A 35 6.08 26.50 -21.47
CA LYS A 35 6.86 27.72 -21.27
C LYS A 35 8.08 27.65 -22.21
N PRO A 36 8.35 28.68 -23.02
CA PRO A 36 9.50 28.65 -23.91
C PRO A 36 10.77 28.42 -23.10
N LYS A 37 11.50 27.34 -23.42
CA LYS A 37 12.73 26.95 -22.73
C LYS A 37 13.76 28.07 -22.86
N ARG A 38 13.88 28.94 -21.84
CA ARG A 38 15.05 29.81 -21.67
C ARG A 38 16.22 28.93 -21.25
N THR A 39 17.01 28.54 -22.23
CA THR A 39 18.29 27.85 -22.03
C THR A 39 19.23 28.75 -21.22
N SER A 40 19.68 28.26 -20.06
CA SER A 40 20.64 28.97 -19.22
C SER A 40 21.92 29.27 -20.01
N LYS A 41 22.49 30.47 -19.82
CA LYS A 41 23.79 30.86 -20.41
C LYS A 41 24.91 29.88 -20.04
N TRP A 42 24.76 29.17 -18.91
CA TRP A 42 25.67 28.10 -18.49
C TRP A 42 25.70 26.92 -19.45
N ILE A 43 24.56 26.53 -20.01
CA ILE A 43 24.47 25.42 -20.96
C ILE A 43 25.06 25.83 -22.33
N LYS A 44 24.85 27.09 -22.74
CA LYS A 44 25.32 27.59 -24.04
C LYS A 44 26.80 27.98 -24.07
N VAL A 45 27.38 28.36 -22.93
CA VAL A 45 28.74 28.90 -22.85
C VAL A 45 29.62 28.12 -21.87
N GLY A 46 29.08 27.74 -20.72
CA GLY A 46 29.83 27.00 -19.70
C GLY A 46 30.22 25.59 -20.13
N ILE A 47 29.27 24.83 -20.69
CA ILE A 47 29.53 23.44 -21.15
C ILE A 47 30.57 23.39 -22.28
N PRO A 48 30.48 24.21 -23.35
CA PRO A 48 31.51 24.23 -24.39
C PRO A 48 32.90 24.62 -23.86
N ILE A 49 32.99 25.59 -22.95
CA ILE A 49 34.27 25.98 -22.33
C ILE A 49 34.85 24.84 -21.50
N LEU A 50 34.02 24.15 -20.70
CA LEU A 50 34.44 23.01 -19.90
C LEU A 50 34.98 21.87 -20.79
N VAL A 51 34.30 21.57 -21.89
CA VAL A 51 34.75 20.56 -22.87
C VAL A 51 36.08 20.96 -23.51
N ILE A 52 36.27 22.24 -23.85
CA ILE A 52 37.54 22.75 -24.38
C ILE A 52 38.66 22.62 -23.32
N LEU A 53 38.39 22.95 -22.06
CA LEU A 53 39.38 22.82 -20.98
C LEU A 53 39.78 21.37 -20.72
N ILE A 54 38.82 20.44 -20.78
CA ILE A 54 39.10 18.99 -20.69
C ILE A 54 39.92 18.52 -21.88
N ALA A 55 39.57 18.95 -23.10
CA ALA A 55 40.33 18.60 -24.30
C ALA A 55 41.77 19.14 -24.25
N VAL A 56 41.96 20.37 -23.78
CA VAL A 56 43.29 20.96 -23.56
C VAL A 56 44.06 20.19 -22.49
N GLY A 57 43.42 19.80 -21.38
CA GLY A 57 44.05 18.99 -20.33
C GLY A 57 44.49 17.61 -20.83
N VAL A 58 43.68 16.95 -21.66
CA VAL A 58 44.01 15.66 -22.29
C VAL A 58 45.17 15.80 -23.28
N VAL A 59 45.17 16.84 -24.11
CA VAL A 59 46.26 17.09 -25.07
C VAL A 59 47.58 17.42 -24.35
N VAL A 60 47.53 18.21 -23.26
CA VAL A 60 48.71 18.49 -22.43
C VAL A 60 49.21 17.23 -21.72
N GLY A 61 48.31 16.38 -21.20
CA GLY A 61 48.68 15.10 -20.58
C GLY A 61 49.32 14.10 -21.55
N ILE A 62 48.87 14.08 -22.82
CA ILE A 62 49.43 13.23 -23.88
C ILE A 62 50.82 13.76 -24.33
N LEU A 63 51.02 15.09 -24.36
CA LEU A 63 52.31 15.68 -24.74
C LEU A 63 53.37 15.55 -23.63
N VAL A 64 52.97 15.57 -22.35
CA VAL A 64 53.89 15.38 -21.21
C VAL A 64 54.28 13.90 -21.03
N SER A 65 53.45 12.95 -21.48
CA SER A 65 53.72 11.50 -21.35
C SER A 65 54.62 10.92 -22.46
N ARG A 66 55.10 11.74 -23.40
CA ARG A 66 56.00 11.31 -24.49
C ARG A 66 57.50 11.36 -24.17
N HIS A 67 57.88 11.71 -22.96
CA HIS A 67 59.26 11.54 -22.47
C HIS A 67 59.31 10.67 -21.22
N LYS A 68 59.27 9.34 -21.43
CA LYS A 68 59.98 8.31 -20.63
C LYS A 68 59.65 6.93 -21.19
N SER A 69 60.50 6.42 -22.07
CA SER A 69 60.51 5.01 -22.48
C SER A 69 61.36 4.21 -21.48
N GLY A 70 60.78 3.15 -20.93
CA GLY A 70 61.47 2.17 -20.08
C GLY A 70 60.72 0.85 -20.13
N SER A 71 61.29 -0.11 -20.85
CA SER A 71 60.77 -1.47 -21.07
C SER A 71 60.86 -2.30 -19.78
N ALA A 72 59.77 -2.97 -19.40
CA ALA A 72 59.81 -4.17 -18.56
C ALA A 72 58.57 -5.05 -18.82
N SER A 73 58.84 -6.28 -19.28
CA SER A 73 57.89 -7.37 -19.44
C SER A 73 57.51 -7.99 -18.10
N SER A 74 56.23 -8.28 -17.85
CA SER A 74 55.83 -9.36 -16.93
C SER A 74 54.43 -9.91 -17.22
N THR A 75 54.44 -11.20 -17.58
CA THR A 75 53.60 -12.32 -17.15
C THR A 75 52.13 -12.08 -16.75
N SER A 76 51.24 -12.69 -17.51
CA SER A 76 49.81 -12.88 -17.27
C SER A 76 49.53 -13.71 -16.00
N SER A 77 48.69 -13.17 -15.11
CA SER A 77 47.91 -13.95 -14.13
C SER A 77 46.43 -13.61 -14.29
N SER A 78 45.64 -14.61 -14.65
CA SER A 78 44.24 -14.49 -15.10
C SER A 78 43.24 -14.90 -14.02
N SER A 79 43.38 -14.42 -12.79
CA SER A 79 42.50 -14.84 -11.68
C SER A 79 42.01 -13.72 -10.76
N SER A 80 42.07 -12.44 -11.17
CA SER A 80 41.64 -11.30 -10.33
C SER A 80 40.44 -10.51 -10.87
N SER A 81 39.93 -10.82 -12.07
CA SER A 81 38.86 -10.03 -12.71
C SER A 81 37.44 -10.41 -12.25
N SER A 82 37.21 -11.64 -11.79
CA SER A 82 35.89 -12.08 -11.30
C SER A 82 35.57 -11.55 -9.89
N ALA A 83 36.56 -11.48 -9.01
CA ALA A 83 36.39 -10.96 -7.66
C ALA A 83 36.22 -9.42 -7.63
N ALA A 84 36.88 -8.71 -8.55
CA ALA A 84 36.76 -7.25 -8.66
C ALA A 84 35.42 -6.81 -9.29
N ALA A 85 34.87 -7.61 -10.21
CA ALA A 85 33.56 -7.36 -10.81
C ALA A 85 32.41 -7.49 -9.80
N ALA A 86 32.46 -8.55 -8.96
CA ALA A 86 31.49 -8.76 -7.87
C ALA A 86 31.56 -7.66 -6.81
N ALA A 87 32.78 -7.19 -6.46
CA ALA A 87 32.97 -6.10 -5.51
C ALA A 87 32.44 -4.74 -6.03
N SER A 88 32.43 -4.52 -7.36
CA SER A 88 31.92 -3.27 -7.96
C SER A 88 30.39 -3.23 -8.11
N ALA A 89 29.74 -4.39 -8.27
CA ALA A 89 28.28 -4.51 -8.27
C ALA A 89 27.71 -4.26 -6.87
N SER A 90 28.38 -4.76 -5.82
CA SER A 90 28.04 -4.44 -4.44
C SER A 90 28.26 -2.96 -4.10
N ALA A 91 29.20 -2.27 -4.76
CA ALA A 91 29.47 -0.85 -4.50
C ALA A 91 28.41 0.11 -5.11
N LYS A 92 27.71 -0.28 -6.18
CA LYS A 92 26.57 0.48 -6.73
C LYS A 92 25.25 0.16 -6.04
N LEU A 93 25.09 -1.04 -5.50
CA LEU A 93 23.97 -1.37 -4.59
C LEU A 93 24.18 -0.75 -3.19
N ALA A 94 25.43 -0.44 -2.81
CA ALA A 94 25.78 0.18 -1.54
C ALA A 94 25.51 1.71 -1.46
N ALA A 95 24.77 2.31 -2.40
CA ALA A 95 24.57 3.76 -2.41
C ALA A 95 23.14 4.27 -2.71
N GLY A 96 22.10 3.43 -2.78
CA GLY A 96 20.74 3.97 -2.95
C GLY A 96 19.61 2.99 -3.26
N VAL A 97 18.42 3.56 -3.46
CA VAL A 97 17.19 2.94 -3.98
C VAL A 97 17.40 2.54 -5.44
N LEU A 98 16.90 1.36 -5.84
CA LEU A 98 17.12 0.80 -7.18
C LEU A 98 16.38 1.59 -8.27
N ALA A 99 15.13 1.96 -8.03
CA ALA A 99 14.41 2.88 -8.90
C ALA A 99 15.12 4.25 -8.94
N THR A 100 15.48 4.69 -10.14
CA THR A 100 16.21 5.95 -10.37
C THR A 100 15.30 7.16 -10.45
N ALA A 101 14.01 6.92 -10.74
CA ALA A 101 12.97 7.92 -10.79
C ALA A 101 11.60 7.22 -10.70
N THR A 102 10.56 8.02 -10.61
CA THR A 102 9.18 7.60 -10.81
C THR A 102 8.65 8.37 -12.03
N ASN A 103 7.99 7.69 -12.96
CA ASN A 103 7.35 8.35 -14.09
C ASN A 103 6.24 9.30 -13.58
N SER A 104 6.22 10.55 -14.04
CA SER A 104 5.30 11.57 -13.51
C SER A 104 3.85 11.42 -13.95
N LEU A 105 3.57 10.65 -15.01
CA LEU A 105 2.22 10.47 -15.54
C LEU A 105 1.53 9.30 -14.84
N PHE A 106 2.18 8.15 -14.79
CA PHE A 106 1.58 6.92 -14.27
C PHE A 106 2.17 6.42 -12.95
N MET A 107 3.13 7.15 -12.38
CA MET A 107 3.72 6.85 -11.07
C MET A 107 4.44 5.49 -11.00
N ILE A 108 4.86 4.93 -12.14
CA ILE A 108 5.63 3.68 -12.23
C ILE A 108 7.12 3.91 -11.96
N PRO A 109 7.79 3.01 -11.20
CA PRO A 109 9.23 3.09 -11.00
C PRO A 109 10.02 2.96 -12.30
N VAL A 110 11.07 3.78 -12.45
CA VAL A 110 11.97 3.79 -13.61
C VAL A 110 13.32 3.20 -13.20
N TYR A 111 13.69 2.08 -13.82
CA TYR A 111 14.93 1.37 -13.54
C TYR A 111 16.07 1.79 -14.49
N PRO A 112 17.36 1.64 -14.09
CA PRO A 112 18.49 1.94 -14.94
C PRO A 112 18.47 1.13 -16.24
N SER A 113 18.79 1.74 -17.38
CA SER A 113 18.84 1.07 -18.69
C SER A 113 19.91 -0.03 -18.81
N SER A 114 20.86 -0.11 -17.88
CA SER A 114 21.86 -1.18 -17.80
C SER A 114 21.31 -2.44 -17.11
N THR A 115 20.11 -2.87 -17.49
CA THR A 115 19.43 -4.07 -16.96
C THR A 115 20.07 -5.39 -17.42
N ASN A 116 21.15 -5.35 -18.21
CA ASN A 116 21.90 -6.54 -18.64
C ASN A 116 22.74 -7.16 -17.50
N THR A 117 22.11 -8.09 -16.78
CA THR A 117 22.54 -9.40 -16.23
C THR A 117 23.88 -9.60 -15.50
N ALA A 118 24.87 -8.71 -15.54
CA ALA A 118 26.13 -8.94 -14.80
C ALA A 118 26.09 -8.45 -13.33
N SER A 119 25.06 -7.67 -12.94
CA SER A 119 25.01 -6.98 -11.63
C SER A 119 23.79 -7.32 -10.77
N TYR A 120 22.84 -8.10 -11.29
CA TYR A 120 21.60 -8.42 -10.56
C TYR A 120 21.53 -9.92 -10.27
N THR A 121 20.95 -10.27 -9.13
CA THR A 121 20.81 -11.63 -8.63
C THR A 121 19.34 -12.01 -8.54
N THR A 122 19.06 -13.31 -8.62
CA THR A 122 17.71 -13.86 -8.42
C THR A 122 17.17 -13.50 -7.04
N PRO A 123 15.87 -13.15 -6.92
CA PRO A 123 15.21 -12.90 -5.63
C PRO A 123 15.54 -13.95 -4.58
N THR A 124 16.07 -13.53 -3.44
CA THR A 124 16.49 -14.45 -2.37
C THR A 124 16.48 -13.81 -1.00
N PHE A 125 16.47 -14.64 0.04
CA PHE A 125 16.71 -14.23 1.43
C PHE A 125 18.18 -14.47 1.79
N ASN A 126 18.92 -13.38 2.00
CA ASN A 126 20.31 -13.43 2.44
C ASN A 126 20.38 -13.33 3.97
N ALA A 127 20.43 -14.48 4.65
CA ALA A 127 20.51 -14.56 6.11
C ALA A 127 21.75 -13.88 6.73
N ALA A 128 22.79 -13.58 5.93
CA ALA A 128 23.97 -12.86 6.41
C ALA A 128 23.78 -11.34 6.48
N ALA A 129 22.73 -10.80 5.85
CA ALA A 129 22.38 -9.38 5.95
C ALA A 129 21.69 -9.06 7.29
N ALA A 130 21.71 -7.78 7.67
CA ALA A 130 21.02 -7.32 8.88
C ALA A 130 19.51 -7.64 8.77
N GLY A 131 18.96 -8.29 9.79
CA GLY A 131 17.56 -8.66 9.85
C GLY A 131 16.91 -8.21 11.15
N TRP A 132 15.61 -8.49 11.27
CA TRP A 132 14.87 -8.30 12.52
C TRP A 132 15.40 -9.25 13.61
N PRO A 133 15.47 -8.81 14.88
CA PRO A 133 15.73 -9.73 15.97
C PRO A 133 14.56 -10.71 16.13
N ALA A 134 14.83 -11.87 16.72
CA ALA A 134 13.82 -12.88 16.97
C ALA A 134 12.74 -12.36 17.94
N ASP A 135 11.48 -12.72 17.67
CA ASP A 135 10.38 -12.44 18.59
C ASP A 135 10.54 -13.27 19.87
N SER A 136 10.57 -12.62 21.02
CA SER A 136 10.62 -13.29 22.31
C SER A 136 9.25 -13.78 22.78
N PHE A 137 8.17 -13.29 22.16
CA PHE A 137 6.79 -13.68 22.48
C PHE A 137 6.31 -14.77 21.51
N ALA A 138 6.60 -16.03 21.85
CA ALA A 138 6.19 -17.21 21.09
C ALA A 138 5.47 -18.22 22.00
N PRO A 139 4.20 -17.98 22.37
CA PRO A 139 3.45 -18.90 23.22
C PRO A 139 3.30 -20.27 22.53
N ALA A 140 3.56 -21.35 23.27
CA ALA A 140 3.45 -22.73 22.74
C ALA A 140 2.01 -23.11 22.34
N THR A 141 1.03 -22.51 23.00
CA THR A 141 -0.41 -22.65 22.72
C THR A 141 -1.02 -21.25 22.60
N PRO A 142 -0.91 -20.61 21.43
CA PRO A 142 -1.43 -19.26 21.22
C PRO A 142 -2.96 -19.25 21.41
N SER A 143 -3.45 -18.16 21.99
CA SER A 143 -4.87 -17.91 22.19
C SER A 143 -5.17 -16.49 21.75
N VAL A 144 -6.24 -16.30 20.97
CA VAL A 144 -6.63 -14.98 20.49
C VAL A 144 -7.00 -14.03 21.65
N LEU A 145 -7.32 -14.61 22.82
CA LEU A 145 -7.63 -13.88 24.05
C LEU A 145 -6.42 -13.65 24.96
N SER A 146 -5.22 -14.07 24.55
CA SER A 146 -3.98 -13.87 25.31
C SER A 146 -2.97 -13.09 24.47
N VAL A 147 -2.91 -11.79 24.74
CA VAL A 147 -2.00 -10.87 24.05
C VAL A 147 -0.70 -10.69 24.81
N ARG A 148 0.38 -10.38 24.07
CA ARG A 148 1.70 -10.09 24.65
C ARG A 148 1.62 -8.99 25.73
N PRO A 149 2.41 -9.07 26.81
CA PRO A 149 2.27 -8.15 27.94
C PRO A 149 2.71 -6.72 27.62
N ASP A 150 3.70 -6.54 26.76
CA ASP A 150 4.26 -5.25 26.39
C ASP A 150 3.54 -4.60 25.19
N ARG A 151 3.66 -3.28 25.06
CA ARG A 151 3.09 -2.49 23.96
C ARG A 151 4.19 -1.70 23.22
N PRO A 152 4.02 -1.41 21.92
CA PRO A 152 2.86 -1.72 21.07
C PRO A 152 2.73 -3.22 20.76
N ARG A 153 1.54 -3.61 20.32
CA ARG A 153 1.12 -4.98 20.00
C ARG A 153 0.65 -5.13 18.57
N LEU A 154 -0.02 -4.13 18.01
CA LEU A 154 -0.58 -4.17 16.66
C LEU A 154 0.53 -3.91 15.63
N ILE A 155 0.63 -4.78 14.62
CA ILE A 155 1.55 -4.75 13.47
C ILE A 155 3.04 -4.85 13.83
N ALA A 156 3.49 -4.06 14.80
CA ALA A 156 4.88 -3.86 15.18
C ALA A 156 5.03 -3.96 16.70
N PRO A 157 5.42 -5.14 17.23
CA PRO A 157 5.69 -5.33 18.64
C PRO A 157 6.91 -4.51 19.09
N LYS A 158 7.00 -4.19 20.38
CA LYS A 158 8.05 -3.34 20.98
C LYS A 158 9.48 -3.68 20.52
N TYR A 159 9.85 -4.96 20.41
CA TYR A 159 11.21 -5.33 20.00
C TYR A 159 11.55 -4.84 18.57
N LYS A 160 10.56 -4.74 17.68
CA LYS A 160 10.77 -4.18 16.33
C LYS A 160 10.99 -2.66 16.42
N TRP A 161 10.24 -1.96 17.26
CA TRP A 161 10.48 -0.53 17.52
C TRP A 161 11.88 -0.27 18.06
N ASP A 162 12.34 -1.09 19.00
CA ASP A 162 13.68 -0.96 19.59
C ASP A 162 14.79 -1.21 18.56
N ALA A 163 14.57 -2.09 17.57
CA ALA A 163 15.53 -2.40 16.51
C ALA A 163 15.50 -1.42 15.32
N LEU A 164 14.35 -0.79 15.05
CA LEU A 164 14.09 -0.04 13.82
C LEU A 164 15.12 1.07 13.54
N PRO A 165 15.53 1.94 14.50
CA PRO A 165 16.52 2.99 14.22
C PRO A 165 17.85 2.45 13.67
N ALA A 166 18.30 1.29 14.14
CA ALA A 166 19.54 0.67 13.68
C ALA A 166 19.42 0.08 12.27
N LEU A 167 18.22 -0.38 11.88
CA LEU A 167 17.92 -0.83 10.53
C LEU A 167 17.80 0.34 9.57
N ILE A 168 17.09 1.41 9.94
CA ILE A 168 17.00 2.66 9.15
C ILE A 168 18.39 3.20 8.82
N ALA A 169 19.33 3.18 9.77
CA ALA A 169 20.69 3.67 9.56
C ALA A 169 21.52 2.83 8.56
N LYS A 170 21.07 1.62 8.23
CA LYS A 170 21.81 0.63 7.41
C LYS A 170 21.13 0.28 6.09
N ASP A 171 19.85 0.60 5.94
CA ASP A 171 19.06 0.26 4.76
C ASP A 171 18.55 1.52 4.04
N PRO A 172 18.88 1.71 2.74
CA PRO A 172 18.51 2.91 2.01
C PRO A 172 17.00 3.06 1.76
N TYR A 173 16.25 1.96 1.65
CA TYR A 173 14.79 2.02 1.48
C TYR A 173 14.13 2.47 2.77
N LEU A 174 14.51 1.87 3.91
CA LEU A 174 14.01 2.29 5.22
C LEU A 174 14.36 3.77 5.50
N ALA A 175 15.58 4.21 5.18
CA ALA A 175 15.96 5.61 5.32
C ALA A 175 15.10 6.55 4.45
N SER A 176 14.89 6.20 3.18
CA SER A 176 14.08 6.98 2.25
C SER A 176 12.61 7.04 2.67
N TRP A 177 12.01 5.91 3.02
CA TRP A 177 10.62 5.85 3.47
C TRP A 177 10.43 6.59 4.79
N ASN A 178 11.34 6.42 5.76
CA ASN A 178 11.28 7.18 7.00
C ASN A 178 11.27 8.69 6.74
N HIS A 179 12.12 9.17 5.83
CA HIS A 179 12.11 10.57 5.44
C HIS A 179 10.76 11.00 4.82
N SER A 180 10.24 10.24 3.87
CA SER A 180 8.94 10.51 3.23
C SER A 180 7.77 10.51 4.22
N ILE A 181 7.76 9.58 5.18
CA ILE A 181 6.72 9.51 6.23
C ILE A 181 6.73 10.78 7.10
N PHE A 182 7.92 11.28 7.46
CA PHE A 182 8.06 12.53 8.21
C PHE A 182 7.57 13.75 7.41
N LEU A 183 7.84 13.79 6.10
CA LEU A 183 7.31 14.83 5.21
C LEU A 183 5.79 14.77 5.12
N ASN A 184 5.22 13.57 4.93
CA ASN A 184 3.77 13.36 4.90
C ASN A 184 3.12 13.79 6.22
N ALA A 185 3.68 13.39 7.36
CA ALA A 185 3.19 13.82 8.67
C ALA A 185 3.22 15.36 8.81
N SER A 186 4.28 16.02 8.34
CA SER A 186 4.38 17.49 8.36
C SER A 186 3.35 18.15 7.44
N GLN A 187 3.01 17.54 6.30
CA GLN A 187 1.94 18.02 5.42
C GLN A 187 0.56 17.84 6.06
N TYR A 188 0.31 16.72 6.70
CA TYR A 188 -0.95 16.47 7.41
C TYR A 188 -1.11 17.37 8.64
N ASP A 189 -0.02 17.64 9.36
CA ASP A 189 -0.02 18.52 10.53
C ASP A 189 -0.56 19.92 10.21
N ALA A 190 -0.20 20.44 9.04
CA ALA A 190 -0.62 21.75 8.55
C ALA A 190 -2.11 21.82 8.13
N LEU A 191 -2.81 20.69 8.08
CA LEU A 191 -4.24 20.62 7.75
C LEU A 191 -5.08 20.57 9.03
N PRO A 192 -6.31 21.15 9.03
CA PRO A 192 -7.23 20.95 10.14
C PRO A 192 -7.58 19.46 10.30
N ALA A 193 -8.05 19.07 11.49
CA ALA A 193 -8.63 17.74 11.71
C ALA A 193 -9.68 17.41 10.63
N VAL A 194 -9.74 16.14 10.22
CA VAL A 194 -10.51 15.76 9.02
C VAL A 194 -12.00 16.05 9.22
N PRO A 195 -12.62 16.92 8.39
CA PRO A 195 -14.04 17.25 8.54
C PRO A 195 -14.91 16.05 8.16
N TYR A 196 -16.09 15.97 8.77
CA TYR A 196 -17.10 15.01 8.38
C TYR A 196 -17.66 15.36 6.99
N PHE A 197 -17.76 14.37 6.11
CA PHE A 197 -18.37 14.53 4.79
C PHE A 197 -19.03 13.21 4.37
N MET A 198 -20.35 13.25 4.16
CA MET A 198 -21.14 12.10 3.68
C MET A 198 -21.24 12.14 2.16
N ASP A 199 -20.66 11.13 1.51
CA ASP A 199 -20.64 10.95 0.05
C ASP A 199 -21.71 9.97 -0.43
N GLY A 200 -22.98 10.29 -0.14
CA GLY A 200 -24.12 9.49 -0.58
C GLY A 200 -24.02 8.02 -0.17
N SER A 201 -24.09 7.12 -1.15
CA SER A 201 -24.03 5.67 -0.94
C SER A 201 -22.64 5.14 -0.56
N SER A 202 -21.58 5.90 -0.89
CA SER A 202 -20.19 5.58 -0.54
C SER A 202 -19.84 5.88 0.93
N GLY A 203 -20.78 6.47 1.68
CA GLY A 203 -20.64 6.75 3.09
C GLY A 203 -19.64 7.86 3.39
N ILE A 204 -18.93 7.73 4.51
CA ILE A 204 -17.85 8.62 4.93
C ILE A 204 -16.47 7.96 4.74
N LEU A 205 -16.37 6.98 3.85
CA LEU A 205 -15.23 6.06 3.78
C LEU A 205 -13.88 6.73 3.52
N ASP A 206 -13.86 7.74 2.64
CA ASP A 206 -12.65 8.55 2.39
C ASP A 206 -12.20 9.29 3.66
N VAL A 207 -13.15 9.87 4.39
CA VAL A 207 -12.90 10.57 5.66
C VAL A 207 -12.29 9.62 6.69
N CYS A 208 -12.85 8.42 6.86
CA CYS A 208 -12.32 7.41 7.79
C CYS A 208 -10.88 7.01 7.46
N ARG A 209 -10.57 6.83 6.17
CA ARG A 209 -9.24 6.41 5.73
C ARG A 209 -8.21 7.53 5.81
N MET A 210 -8.61 8.78 5.58
CA MET A 210 -7.76 9.94 5.85
C MET A 210 -7.40 10.01 7.34
N ILE A 211 -8.36 9.79 8.24
CA ILE A 211 -8.10 9.76 9.69
C ILE A 211 -7.12 8.64 10.04
N LYS A 212 -7.35 7.42 9.55
CA LYS A 212 -6.43 6.28 9.78
C LYS A 212 -5.02 6.58 9.25
N GLN A 213 -4.89 7.15 8.05
CA GLN A 213 -3.61 7.53 7.45
C GLN A 213 -2.85 8.54 8.34
N ARG A 214 -3.54 9.58 8.82
CA ARG A 214 -2.96 10.60 9.70
C ARG A 214 -2.57 10.04 11.05
N VAL A 215 -3.46 9.31 11.71
CA VAL A 215 -3.22 8.66 13.01
C VAL A 215 -1.98 7.77 12.93
N LYS A 216 -1.87 6.96 11.87
CA LYS A 216 -0.74 6.08 11.63
C LYS A 216 0.57 6.87 11.46
N ALA A 217 0.57 7.92 10.65
CA ALA A 217 1.75 8.76 10.42
C ALA A 217 2.18 9.50 11.69
N PHE A 218 1.26 10.17 12.39
CA PHE A 218 1.54 10.91 13.62
C PHE A 218 2.03 9.99 14.74
N SER A 219 1.39 8.84 14.92
CA SER A 219 1.81 7.85 15.91
C SER A 219 3.23 7.33 15.61
N TYR A 220 3.53 7.02 14.35
CA TYR A 220 4.88 6.64 13.94
C TYR A 220 5.91 7.72 14.25
N VAL A 221 5.66 8.97 13.82
CA VAL A 221 6.62 10.07 14.00
C VAL A 221 6.81 10.40 15.48
N TYR A 222 5.76 10.31 16.32
CA TYR A 222 5.91 10.40 17.76
C TYR A 222 6.92 9.35 18.28
N ARG A 223 6.72 8.07 17.95
CA ARG A 223 7.59 6.98 18.44
C ARG A 223 9.04 7.12 17.98
N MET A 224 9.28 7.75 16.84
CA MET A 224 10.62 8.00 16.32
C MET A 224 11.29 9.26 16.89
N THR A 225 10.53 10.22 17.42
CA THR A 225 11.05 11.54 17.84
C THR A 225 10.88 11.85 19.32
N ASN A 226 9.95 11.17 19.99
CA ASN A 226 9.44 11.49 21.31
C ASN A 226 8.89 12.93 21.45
N ASN A 227 8.47 13.56 20.35
CA ASN A 227 7.88 14.91 20.38
C ASN A 227 6.36 14.81 20.62
N SER A 228 5.90 15.24 21.80
CA SER A 228 4.50 15.14 22.23
C SER A 228 3.50 15.88 21.35
N HIS A 229 3.94 16.85 20.54
CA HIS A 229 3.09 17.50 19.53
C HIS A 229 2.34 16.50 18.65
N TRP A 230 3.00 15.40 18.26
CA TRP A 230 2.41 14.36 17.43
C TRP A 230 1.35 13.53 18.18
N VAL A 231 1.46 13.42 19.51
CA VAL A 231 0.42 12.81 20.36
C VAL A 231 -0.80 13.73 20.42
N ASP A 232 -0.58 15.03 20.60
CA ASP A 232 -1.64 16.04 20.64
C ASP A 232 -2.42 16.09 19.31
N ARG A 233 -1.71 16.04 18.17
CA ARG A 233 -2.34 15.98 16.84
C ARG A 233 -3.07 14.68 16.57
N THR A 234 -2.55 13.54 17.07
CA THR A 234 -3.28 12.27 17.01
C THR A 234 -4.56 12.35 17.84
N TRP A 235 -4.50 12.93 19.04
CA TRP A 235 -5.67 13.14 19.90
C TRP A 235 -6.72 14.05 19.24
N GLU A 236 -6.29 15.10 18.55
CA GLU A 236 -7.21 16.00 17.84
C GLU A 236 -8.04 15.26 16.78
N GLU A 237 -7.41 14.41 15.97
CA GLU A 237 -8.13 13.59 14.97
C GLU A 237 -9.13 12.62 15.63
N LEU A 238 -8.71 11.93 16.70
CA LEU A 238 -9.57 10.99 17.42
C LEU A 238 -10.74 11.71 18.11
N GLN A 239 -10.47 12.82 18.79
CA GLN A 239 -11.47 13.59 19.51
C GLN A 239 -12.53 14.15 18.54
N ASN A 240 -12.07 14.62 17.38
CA ASN A 240 -12.93 15.08 16.30
C ASN A 240 -13.80 13.93 15.77
N ALA A 241 -13.22 12.80 15.35
CA ALA A 241 -13.97 11.65 14.82
C ALA A 241 -14.89 10.96 15.85
N ALA A 242 -14.61 11.11 17.15
CA ALA A 242 -15.48 10.64 18.23
C ALA A 242 -16.67 11.58 18.51
N GLY A 243 -16.70 12.77 17.92
CA GLY A 243 -17.72 13.79 18.19
C GLY A 243 -17.69 14.34 19.62
N ASN A 244 -16.60 14.13 20.37
CA ASN A 244 -16.45 14.56 21.76
C ASN A 244 -15.56 15.82 21.91
N GLY A 245 -15.26 16.48 20.79
CA GLY A 245 -14.59 17.79 20.74
C GLY A 245 -15.54 18.97 20.98
N THR A 246 -15.05 20.17 20.70
CA THR A 246 -15.85 21.41 20.86
C THR A 246 -16.84 21.65 19.71
N LYS A 247 -16.70 20.91 18.61
CA LYS A 247 -17.57 20.97 17.44
C LYS A 247 -18.16 19.57 17.20
N PRO A 248 -19.44 19.48 16.80
CA PRO A 248 -20.01 18.20 16.40
C PRO A 248 -19.29 17.68 15.15
N TRP A 249 -19.20 16.36 15.05
CA TRP A 249 -18.66 15.67 13.89
C TRP A 249 -19.66 14.60 13.48
N GLY A 250 -20.30 14.80 12.33
CA GLY A 250 -21.35 13.92 11.85
C GLY A 250 -22.66 13.99 12.65
N PRO A 251 -23.58 13.04 12.38
CA PRO A 251 -24.85 12.92 13.09
C PRO A 251 -24.65 12.44 14.54
N THR A 252 -25.55 12.82 15.44
CA THR A 252 -25.46 12.50 16.87
C THR A 252 -25.61 11.00 17.19
N VAL A 253 -26.40 10.27 16.41
CA VAL A 253 -26.79 8.88 16.75
C VAL A 253 -25.77 7.86 16.23
N ASP A 254 -25.27 8.06 15.01
CA ASP A 254 -24.36 7.11 14.35
C ASP A 254 -23.30 7.88 13.54
N PRO A 255 -22.35 8.55 14.23
CA PRO A 255 -21.33 9.36 13.55
C PRO A 255 -20.37 8.51 12.72
N TRP A 256 -20.26 7.20 12.96
CA TRP A 256 -19.37 6.28 12.23
C TRP A 256 -20.06 5.53 11.10
N ASN A 257 -21.33 5.87 10.82
CA ASN A 257 -22.12 5.34 9.73
C ASN A 257 -22.13 3.81 9.66
N SER A 258 -22.56 3.16 10.75
CA SER A 258 -22.59 1.70 10.91
C SER A 258 -23.41 0.93 9.86
N ALA A 259 -24.27 1.62 9.09
CA ALA A 259 -24.92 1.03 7.92
C ALA A 259 -23.93 0.76 6.77
N HIS A 260 -22.95 1.65 6.56
CA HIS A 260 -21.84 1.46 5.63
C HIS A 260 -20.60 1.00 6.41
N PHE A 261 -20.58 -0.28 6.80
CA PHE A 261 -19.67 -0.78 7.82
C PHE A 261 -18.16 -0.68 7.51
N LEU A 262 -17.76 -0.41 6.25
CA LEU A 262 -16.38 -0.04 5.94
C LEU A 262 -15.93 1.22 6.68
N ASP A 263 -16.84 2.19 6.86
CA ASP A 263 -16.59 3.44 7.56
C ASP A 263 -16.23 3.17 9.02
N THR A 264 -17.09 2.38 9.66
CA THR A 264 -16.95 1.92 11.04
C THR A 264 -15.68 1.08 11.22
N ALA A 265 -15.36 0.21 10.27
CA ALA A 265 -14.18 -0.66 10.34
C ALA A 265 -12.86 0.14 10.23
N GLU A 266 -12.77 1.08 9.30
CA GLU A 266 -11.58 1.92 9.12
C GLU A 266 -11.35 2.84 10.34
N LEU A 267 -12.41 3.41 10.93
CA LEU A 267 -12.30 4.17 12.19
C LEU A 267 -11.95 3.28 13.38
N SER A 268 -12.50 2.06 13.44
CA SER A 268 -12.14 1.09 14.48
C SER A 268 -10.66 0.74 14.42
N ALA A 269 -10.11 0.51 13.22
CA ALA A 269 -8.69 0.31 13.01
C ALA A 269 -7.88 1.54 13.44
N ALA A 270 -8.28 2.75 13.03
CA ALA A 270 -7.59 3.99 13.40
C ALA A 270 -7.50 4.18 14.92
N PHE A 271 -8.61 4.00 15.64
CA PHE A 271 -8.67 4.11 17.09
C PHE A 271 -7.85 3.01 17.77
N GLY A 272 -7.91 1.77 17.26
CA GLY A 272 -7.09 0.67 17.75
C GLY A 272 -5.59 0.94 17.62
N ILE A 273 -5.15 1.44 16.46
CA ILE A 273 -3.75 1.82 16.19
C ILE A 273 -3.30 2.88 17.20
N ALA A 274 -4.06 3.97 17.35
CA ALA A 274 -3.69 5.04 18.27
C ALA A 274 -3.67 4.58 19.72
N TYR A 275 -4.67 3.79 20.14
CA TYR A 275 -4.76 3.28 21.50
C TYR A 275 -3.55 2.40 21.86
N ASP A 276 -3.11 1.56 20.94
CA ASP A 276 -2.01 0.64 21.16
C ASP A 276 -0.62 1.30 21.00
N TRP A 277 -0.40 2.04 19.91
CA TRP A 277 0.91 2.64 19.61
C TRP A 277 1.27 3.80 20.54
N LEU A 278 0.29 4.51 21.08
CA LEU A 278 0.48 5.65 21.98
C LEU A 278 -0.03 5.37 23.41
N TYR A 279 -0.24 4.10 23.77
CA TYR A 279 -0.85 3.69 25.04
C TYR A 279 -0.21 4.33 26.27
N ASP A 280 1.11 4.43 26.29
CA ASP A 280 1.90 4.98 27.39
C ASP A 280 1.81 6.51 27.51
N MET A 281 1.27 7.17 26.49
CA MET A 281 1.16 8.64 26.43
C MET A 281 -0.23 9.15 26.76
N TRP A 282 -1.26 8.32 26.61
CA TRP A 282 -2.61 8.70 26.96
C TRP A 282 -2.79 8.84 28.46
N THR A 283 -3.43 9.94 28.87
CA THR A 283 -4.02 10.04 30.21
C THR A 283 -5.14 9.01 30.41
N ASP A 284 -5.49 8.71 31.66
CA ASP A 284 -6.59 7.77 31.94
C ASP A 284 -7.94 8.24 31.35
N ASP A 285 -8.19 9.55 31.34
CA ASP A 285 -9.36 10.15 30.70
C ASP A 285 -9.35 9.95 29.18
N GLN A 286 -8.22 10.21 28.51
CA GLN A 286 -8.08 9.94 27.07
C GLN A 286 -8.25 8.46 26.76
N LYS A 287 -7.64 7.56 27.54
CA LYS A 287 -7.83 6.11 27.38
C LYS A 287 -9.30 5.73 27.50
N SER A 288 -9.99 6.27 28.50
CA SER A 288 -11.42 6.02 28.69
C SER A 288 -12.23 6.51 27.49
N LYS A 289 -12.00 7.73 27.01
CA LYS A 289 -12.73 8.31 25.87
C LYS A 289 -12.50 7.52 24.58
N ILE A 290 -11.26 7.15 24.28
CA ILE A 290 -10.94 6.33 23.09
C ILE A 290 -11.68 4.98 23.18
N ARG A 291 -11.59 4.28 24.31
CA ARG A 291 -12.28 2.99 24.50
C ARG A 291 -13.80 3.12 24.41
N THR A 292 -14.39 4.12 25.06
CA THR A 292 -15.84 4.34 25.03
C THR A 292 -16.32 4.57 23.61
N SER A 293 -15.69 5.46 22.84
CA SER A 293 -16.06 5.71 21.44
C SER A 293 -15.85 4.48 20.56
N LEU A 294 -14.74 3.76 20.74
CA LEU A 294 -14.44 2.54 19.99
C LEU A 294 -15.46 1.44 20.25
N ILE A 295 -15.87 1.25 21.50
CA ILE A 295 -16.90 0.27 21.88
C ILE A 295 -18.25 0.70 21.31
N GLN A 296 -18.69 1.93 21.59
CA GLN A 296 -20.03 2.41 21.23
C GLN A 296 -20.26 2.48 19.72
N TYR A 297 -19.29 3.00 18.96
CA TYR A 297 -19.47 3.25 17.53
C TYR A 297 -18.83 2.19 16.64
N GLY A 298 -17.92 1.36 17.18
CA GLY A 298 -17.22 0.31 16.45
C GLY A 298 -17.64 -1.10 16.86
N LEU A 299 -17.27 -1.50 18.08
CA LEU A 299 -17.37 -2.90 18.50
C LEU A 299 -18.81 -3.36 18.78
N GLU A 300 -19.65 -2.52 19.39
CA GLU A 300 -21.06 -2.84 19.62
C GLU A 300 -21.82 -3.03 18.29
N PRO A 301 -21.73 -2.11 17.30
CA PRO A 301 -22.26 -2.36 15.96
C PRO A 301 -21.67 -3.61 15.28
N GLY A 302 -20.39 -3.90 15.51
CA GLY A 302 -19.75 -5.12 15.01
C GLY A 302 -20.37 -6.40 15.60
N VAL A 303 -20.60 -6.44 16.90
CA VAL A 303 -21.31 -7.57 17.54
C VAL A 303 -22.72 -7.68 17.00
N GLN A 304 -23.45 -6.56 16.91
CA GLN A 304 -24.79 -6.55 16.31
C GLN A 304 -24.79 -7.10 14.88
N GLY A 305 -23.80 -6.72 14.06
CA GLY A 305 -23.65 -7.22 12.70
C GLY A 305 -23.42 -8.74 12.62
N TYR A 306 -22.84 -9.34 13.65
CA TYR A 306 -22.69 -10.79 13.74
C TYR A 306 -23.88 -11.51 14.35
N THR A 307 -24.55 -10.91 15.33
CA THR A 307 -25.50 -11.63 16.19
C THR A 307 -26.95 -11.23 15.98
N ASN A 308 -27.24 -10.17 15.24
CA ASN A 308 -28.59 -9.64 15.07
C ASN A 308 -28.96 -9.49 13.59
N SER A 309 -29.51 -10.57 13.02
CA SER A 309 -30.01 -10.58 11.63
C SER A 309 -31.20 -9.65 11.37
N SER A 310 -31.77 -9.01 12.40
CA SER A 310 -32.89 -8.06 12.27
C SER A 310 -32.42 -6.63 11.99
N VAL A 311 -31.13 -6.35 12.10
CA VAL A 311 -30.53 -5.06 11.75
C VAL A 311 -29.86 -5.22 10.38
N TYR A 312 -30.04 -4.25 9.48
CA TYR A 312 -29.35 -4.22 8.19
C TYR A 312 -27.87 -3.77 8.36
N THR A 313 -27.18 -4.42 9.29
CA THR A 313 -25.75 -4.25 9.56
C THR A 313 -25.20 -5.66 9.61
N GLY A 314 -24.09 -5.94 8.90
CA GLY A 314 -23.43 -7.25 8.99
C GLY A 314 -23.48 -8.16 7.78
N TRP A 315 -24.16 -7.79 6.67
CA TRP A 315 -24.18 -8.61 5.44
C TRP A 315 -22.77 -8.96 4.91
N TRP A 316 -21.79 -8.10 5.21
CA TRP A 316 -20.38 -8.28 4.88
C TRP A 316 -19.73 -9.51 5.52
N ASN A 317 -20.35 -10.11 6.55
CA ASN A 317 -19.84 -11.31 7.18
C ASN A 317 -20.10 -12.60 6.37
N ALA A 318 -20.78 -12.50 5.21
CA ALA A 318 -21.12 -13.64 4.37
C ALA A 318 -20.69 -13.46 2.90
N VAL A 319 -19.73 -12.55 2.63
CA VAL A 319 -19.26 -12.25 1.27
C VAL A 319 -17.77 -12.53 1.10
N ASP A 320 -17.39 -13.09 -0.04
CA ASP A 320 -16.00 -13.37 -0.39
C ASP A 320 -15.42 -12.18 -1.18
N GLY A 321 -15.08 -11.10 -0.48
CA GLY A 321 -14.58 -9.85 -1.08
C GLY A 321 -14.00 -8.86 -0.06
N ASN A 322 -13.66 -7.65 -0.51
CA ASN A 322 -12.97 -6.66 0.32
C ASN A 322 -13.73 -6.30 1.59
N TRP A 323 -15.07 -6.23 1.53
CA TRP A 323 -15.92 -5.91 2.67
C TRP A 323 -15.65 -6.85 3.85
N ASN A 324 -15.59 -8.15 3.60
CA ASN A 324 -15.31 -9.11 4.66
C ASN A 324 -13.92 -8.91 5.27
N CYS A 325 -12.90 -8.71 4.43
CA CYS A 325 -11.54 -8.50 4.88
C CYS A 325 -11.39 -7.24 5.73
N VAL A 326 -11.91 -6.11 5.25
CA VAL A 326 -11.75 -4.79 5.89
C VAL A 326 -12.55 -4.73 7.19
N CYS A 327 -13.80 -5.20 7.18
CA CYS A 327 -14.66 -5.18 8.36
C CYS A 327 -14.11 -6.08 9.47
N ASN A 328 -13.69 -7.30 9.14
CA ASN A 328 -13.06 -8.19 10.12
C ASN A 328 -11.74 -7.65 10.65
N ASN A 329 -10.92 -7.06 9.79
CA ASN A 329 -9.67 -6.43 10.20
C ASN A 329 -9.89 -5.31 11.22
N GLY A 330 -10.76 -4.34 10.89
CA GLY A 330 -11.01 -3.18 11.75
C GLY A 330 -11.47 -3.58 13.15
N LEU A 331 -12.41 -4.52 13.23
CA LEU A 331 -12.90 -5.06 14.49
C LEU A 331 -11.81 -5.85 15.25
N THR A 332 -11.01 -6.66 14.55
CA THR A 332 -9.94 -7.46 15.17
C THR A 332 -8.83 -6.58 15.74
N MET A 333 -8.35 -5.60 14.98
CA MET A 333 -7.31 -4.67 15.44
C MET A 333 -7.79 -3.89 16.66
N ALA A 334 -9.01 -3.37 16.61
CA ALA A 334 -9.63 -2.65 17.72
C ALA A 334 -9.77 -3.52 18.97
N ALA A 335 -10.29 -4.74 18.84
CA ALA A 335 -10.44 -5.68 19.94
C ALA A 335 -9.09 -6.07 20.55
N LEU A 336 -8.08 -6.39 19.74
CA LEU A 336 -6.72 -6.69 20.22
C LEU A 336 -6.09 -5.52 21.00
N ALA A 337 -6.32 -4.28 20.57
CA ALA A 337 -5.78 -3.08 21.21
C ALA A 337 -6.32 -2.87 22.64
N ILE A 338 -7.60 -3.17 22.86
CA ILE A 338 -8.31 -2.88 24.11
C ILE A 338 -8.65 -4.12 24.95
N LEU A 339 -8.29 -5.33 24.51
CA LEU A 339 -8.76 -6.59 25.13
C LEU A 339 -8.62 -6.64 26.67
N GLY A 340 -7.50 -6.17 27.21
CA GLY A 340 -7.26 -6.16 28.66
C GLY A 340 -7.91 -4.99 29.41
N ASP A 341 -8.45 -4.01 28.69
CA ASP A 341 -9.02 -2.77 29.19
C ASP A 341 -10.54 -2.64 28.92
N ASP A 342 -11.12 -3.57 28.15
CA ASP A 342 -12.56 -3.64 27.85
C ASP A 342 -13.32 -4.34 28.98
N THR A 343 -14.28 -3.64 29.59
CA THR A 343 -15.13 -4.18 30.67
C THR A 343 -16.50 -4.66 30.18
N THR A 344 -16.79 -4.53 28.89
CA THR A 344 -18.09 -4.86 28.29
C THR A 344 -18.15 -6.27 27.70
N GLY A 345 -16.99 -6.85 27.36
CA GLY A 345 -16.89 -8.18 26.74
C GLY A 345 -16.98 -8.17 25.22
N HIS A 346 -17.20 -7.02 24.58
CA HIS A 346 -17.30 -6.93 23.12
C HIS A 346 -15.99 -7.31 22.43
N ALA A 347 -14.83 -6.91 22.98
CA ALA A 347 -13.54 -7.26 22.40
C ALA A 347 -13.31 -8.78 22.39
N GLU A 348 -13.55 -9.46 23.51
CA GLU A 348 -13.45 -10.92 23.60
C GLU A 348 -14.42 -11.61 22.64
N GLN A 349 -15.69 -11.18 22.62
CA GLN A 349 -16.70 -11.75 21.74
C GLN A 349 -16.33 -11.60 20.27
N LEU A 350 -15.87 -10.41 19.85
CA LEU A 350 -15.49 -10.15 18.46
C LEU A 350 -14.28 -10.98 18.03
N LEU A 351 -13.26 -11.14 18.88
CA LEU A 351 -12.12 -12.00 18.54
C LEU A 351 -12.53 -13.46 18.32
N GLY A 352 -13.57 -13.93 19.02
CA GLY A 352 -14.19 -15.24 18.77
C GLY A 352 -14.95 -15.36 17.44
N LEU A 353 -15.38 -14.24 16.86
CA LEU A 353 -16.19 -14.17 15.64
C LEU A 353 -15.34 -13.85 14.40
N THR A 354 -14.55 -12.78 14.44
CA THR A 354 -13.91 -12.17 13.26
C THR A 354 -12.86 -13.08 12.64
N VAL A 355 -12.05 -13.75 13.45
CA VAL A 355 -10.96 -14.62 12.96
C VAL A 355 -11.50 -15.80 12.16
N ASN A 356 -12.52 -16.47 12.68
CA ASN A 356 -13.14 -17.61 11.97
C ASN A 356 -13.88 -17.14 10.72
N ASN A 357 -14.53 -15.98 10.77
CA ASN A 357 -15.24 -15.43 9.64
C ASN A 357 -14.28 -15.03 8.50
N ALA A 358 -13.19 -14.32 8.80
CA ALA A 358 -12.18 -13.94 7.81
C ALA A 358 -11.54 -15.18 7.15
N LYS A 359 -11.33 -16.25 7.92
CA LYS A 359 -10.86 -17.54 7.36
C LYS A 359 -11.86 -18.19 6.42
N ALA A 360 -13.16 -18.04 6.67
CA ALA A 360 -14.21 -18.64 5.85
C ALA A 360 -14.48 -17.84 4.56
N HIS A 361 -14.24 -16.53 4.57
CA HIS A 361 -14.67 -15.63 3.51
C HIS A 361 -13.53 -14.79 2.91
N CYS A 362 -12.94 -13.87 3.69
CA CYS A 362 -11.83 -13.03 3.21
C CYS A 362 -10.69 -13.84 2.57
N ALA A 363 -10.27 -14.95 3.20
CA ALA A 363 -9.22 -15.81 2.67
C ALA A 363 -9.60 -16.50 1.34
N PHE A 364 -10.90 -16.65 1.05
CA PHE A 364 -11.41 -17.29 -0.17
C PHE A 364 -11.90 -16.30 -1.23
N ALA A 365 -11.74 -14.99 -1.01
CA ALA A 365 -11.82 -13.98 -2.06
C ALA A 365 -10.68 -14.10 -3.10
N VAL A 366 -9.66 -14.91 -2.81
CA VAL A 366 -8.60 -15.30 -3.75
C VAL A 366 -8.91 -16.66 -4.34
N ALA A 367 -9.02 -16.72 -5.67
CA ALA A 367 -9.18 -17.94 -6.44
C ALA A 367 -7.92 -18.82 -6.44
N ASN A 368 -8.07 -20.07 -6.91
CA ASN A 368 -6.99 -21.06 -6.98
C ASN A 368 -5.83 -20.68 -7.92
N ASP A 369 -6.04 -19.76 -8.87
CA ASP A 369 -5.01 -19.19 -9.75
C ASP A 369 -4.39 -17.90 -9.20
N GLY A 370 -4.89 -17.39 -8.07
CA GLY A 370 -4.49 -16.14 -7.43
C GLY A 370 -5.36 -14.94 -7.75
N THR A 371 -6.31 -15.06 -8.68
CA THR A 371 -7.20 -13.96 -9.07
C THR A 371 -8.06 -13.49 -7.89
N TRP A 372 -8.21 -12.17 -7.77
CA TRP A 372 -9.12 -11.56 -6.81
C TRP A 372 -10.56 -11.61 -7.34
N SER A 373 -11.52 -11.97 -6.49
CA SER A 373 -12.94 -12.11 -6.86
C SER A 373 -13.61 -10.83 -7.36
N GLU A 374 -13.02 -9.66 -7.12
CA GLU A 374 -13.53 -8.35 -7.52
C GLU A 374 -12.72 -7.81 -8.72
N THR A 375 -12.01 -6.69 -8.54
CA THR A 375 -11.16 -6.07 -9.57
C THR A 375 -9.72 -5.91 -9.11
N ASN A 376 -8.82 -5.57 -10.03
CA ASN A 376 -7.44 -5.20 -9.71
C ASN A 376 -7.37 -4.09 -8.64
N ASP A 377 -8.31 -3.15 -8.66
CA ASP A 377 -8.32 -2.03 -7.74
C ASP A 377 -8.91 -2.36 -6.36
N TYR A 378 -9.90 -3.25 -6.31
CA TYR A 378 -10.48 -3.74 -5.06
C TYR A 378 -9.56 -4.75 -4.34
N TRP A 379 -8.65 -5.39 -5.06
CA TRP A 379 -7.58 -6.22 -4.48
C TRP A 379 -6.79 -5.45 -3.42
N TYR A 380 -6.46 -4.18 -3.67
CA TYR A 380 -5.73 -3.32 -2.73
C TYR A 380 -6.44 -3.25 -1.38
N PHE A 381 -7.76 -3.10 -1.40
CA PHE A 381 -8.53 -2.87 -0.20
C PHE A 381 -8.68 -4.15 0.61
N GLY A 382 -9.09 -5.24 -0.04
CA GLY A 382 -9.21 -6.55 0.59
C GLY A 382 -7.88 -7.04 1.17
N ASN A 383 -6.79 -6.92 0.41
CA ASN A 383 -5.47 -7.38 0.87
C ASN A 383 -4.84 -6.48 1.92
N THR A 384 -5.16 -5.18 1.95
CA THR A 384 -4.81 -4.32 3.09
C THR A 384 -5.48 -4.84 4.36
N GLY A 385 -6.79 -5.11 4.32
CA GLY A 385 -7.52 -5.68 5.46
C GLY A 385 -6.95 -7.02 5.93
N HIS A 386 -6.75 -7.96 5.01
CA HIS A 386 -6.19 -9.28 5.32
C HIS A 386 -4.79 -9.19 5.94
N SER A 387 -3.88 -8.41 5.35
CA SER A 387 -2.50 -8.27 5.83
C SER A 387 -2.40 -7.55 7.18
N GLU A 388 -3.18 -6.49 7.40
CA GLU A 388 -3.24 -5.79 8.70
C GLU A 388 -3.77 -6.71 9.81
N MET A 389 -4.81 -7.49 9.52
CA MET A 389 -5.39 -8.44 10.47
C MET A 389 -4.39 -9.54 10.82
N ALA A 390 -3.80 -10.19 9.81
CA ALA A 390 -2.81 -11.25 10.01
C ALA A 390 -1.57 -10.72 10.77
N ALA A 391 -1.03 -9.57 10.36
CA ALA A 391 0.12 -8.97 11.03
C ALA A 391 -0.18 -8.62 12.49
N SER A 392 -1.38 -8.11 12.79
CA SER A 392 -1.81 -7.78 14.15
C SER A 392 -2.03 -9.02 15.01
N LEU A 393 -2.64 -10.09 14.48
CA LEU A 393 -2.80 -11.35 15.18
C LEU A 393 -1.44 -11.98 15.52
N ILE A 394 -0.53 -12.06 14.54
CA ILE A 394 0.83 -12.58 14.73
C ILE A 394 1.55 -11.78 15.79
N SER A 395 1.60 -10.45 15.64
CA SER A 395 2.34 -9.59 16.56
C SER A 395 1.76 -9.58 17.96
N ALA A 396 0.43 -9.53 18.11
CA ALA A 396 -0.21 -9.45 19.42
C ALA A 396 -0.27 -10.79 20.15
N THR A 397 -0.42 -11.92 19.44
CA THR A 397 -0.76 -13.22 20.04
C THR A 397 0.18 -14.38 19.66
N GLY A 398 1.12 -14.14 18.75
CA GLY A 398 2.09 -15.14 18.29
C GLY A 398 1.57 -16.08 17.18
N SER A 399 0.35 -15.88 16.68
CA SER A 399 -0.25 -16.70 15.63
C SER A 399 -1.23 -15.90 14.77
N ASP A 400 -1.39 -16.29 13.52
CA ASP A 400 -2.46 -15.83 12.62
C ASP A 400 -3.71 -16.74 12.67
N TYR A 401 -3.69 -17.79 13.50
CA TYR A 401 -4.75 -18.80 13.63
C TYR A 401 -5.11 -19.51 12.32
N GLY A 402 -4.14 -19.60 11.41
CA GLY A 402 -4.31 -20.21 10.10
C GLY A 402 -4.95 -19.30 9.06
N LEU A 403 -5.12 -18.00 9.34
CA LEU A 403 -5.65 -17.03 8.37
C LEU A 403 -4.86 -17.02 7.06
N THR A 404 -3.53 -17.08 7.13
CA THR A 404 -2.67 -17.06 5.93
C THR A 404 -2.50 -18.43 5.27
N THR A 405 -3.04 -19.50 5.86
CA THR A 405 -2.82 -20.88 5.38
C THR A 405 -4.10 -21.65 5.04
N VAL A 406 -5.27 -21.14 5.45
CA VAL A 406 -6.57 -21.80 5.19
C VAL A 406 -6.88 -21.91 3.70
N ASN A 407 -6.49 -20.91 2.90
CA ASN A 407 -6.47 -20.99 1.45
C ASN A 407 -5.04 -21.29 0.99
N PRO A 408 -4.74 -22.49 0.47
CA PRO A 408 -3.39 -22.87 0.04
C PRO A 408 -2.90 -22.08 -1.17
N ASP A 409 -3.79 -21.42 -1.90
CA ASP A 409 -3.52 -20.65 -3.10
C ASP A 409 -3.44 -19.14 -2.84
N PHE A 410 -3.70 -18.68 -1.61
CA PHE A 410 -3.73 -17.25 -1.28
C PHE A 410 -2.44 -16.53 -1.69
N TRP A 411 -1.28 -17.18 -1.51
CA TRP A 411 0.01 -16.62 -1.86
C TRP A 411 0.13 -16.21 -3.33
N LYS A 412 -0.62 -16.84 -4.24
CA LYS A 412 -0.62 -16.53 -5.69
C LYS A 412 -1.18 -15.14 -5.99
N THR A 413 -1.96 -14.55 -5.08
CA THR A 413 -2.56 -13.23 -5.31
C THR A 413 -1.54 -12.10 -5.43
N GLY A 414 -0.31 -12.30 -4.93
CA GLY A 414 0.77 -11.36 -5.21
C GLY A 414 1.17 -11.34 -6.68
N MET A 415 1.14 -12.50 -7.35
CA MET A 415 1.37 -12.58 -8.80
C MET A 415 0.24 -11.94 -9.60
N PHE A 416 -1.02 -12.08 -9.15
CA PHE A 416 -2.16 -11.37 -9.73
C PHE A 416 -1.89 -9.86 -9.82
N HIS A 417 -1.51 -9.24 -8.71
CA HIS A 417 -1.22 -7.80 -8.70
C HIS A 417 0.00 -7.44 -9.58
N MET A 418 1.09 -8.21 -9.49
CA MET A 418 2.30 -7.95 -10.28
C MET A 418 2.05 -8.06 -11.79
N TYR A 419 1.40 -9.12 -12.24
CA TYR A 419 1.05 -9.31 -13.66
C TYR A 419 -0.04 -8.34 -14.12
N GLY A 420 -0.93 -7.91 -13.23
CA GLY A 420 -1.96 -6.92 -13.50
C GLY A 420 -1.37 -5.51 -13.69
N THR A 421 -0.15 -5.28 -13.22
CA THR A 421 0.54 -3.99 -13.34
C THR A 421 1.33 -3.90 -14.66
N GLY A 422 0.84 -3.07 -15.59
CA GLY A 422 1.46 -2.82 -16.88
C GLY A 422 2.69 -1.90 -16.83
N ALA A 423 3.16 -1.47 -18.00
CA ALA A 423 4.25 -0.50 -18.12
C ALA A 423 3.80 0.94 -17.77
N THR A 424 2.49 1.18 -17.78
CA THR A 424 1.88 2.43 -17.36
C THR A 424 1.10 2.30 -16.07
N THR A 425 0.02 1.55 -16.02
CA THR A 425 -0.84 1.41 -14.83
C THR A 425 -1.39 -0.01 -14.78
N VAL A 426 -2.18 -0.32 -13.75
CA VAL A 426 -2.82 -1.64 -13.63
C VAL A 426 -3.84 -1.90 -14.75
N PHE A 427 -4.26 -3.15 -14.88
CA PHE A 427 -5.36 -3.56 -15.76
C PHE A 427 -6.68 -3.26 -15.06
N ASN A 428 -7.07 -1.98 -15.09
CA ASN A 428 -8.23 -1.36 -14.44
C ASN A 428 -9.61 -1.84 -14.98
N TYR A 429 -9.82 -3.15 -15.19
CA TYR A 429 -11.14 -3.67 -15.56
C TYR A 429 -12.12 -3.55 -14.39
N GLY A 430 -13.40 -3.39 -14.68
CA GLY A 430 -14.44 -3.13 -13.69
C GLY A 430 -14.25 -1.82 -12.92
N ASP A 431 -14.88 -1.75 -11.76
CA ASP A 431 -14.77 -0.60 -10.85
C ASP A 431 -13.31 -0.40 -10.38
N THR A 432 -12.81 0.84 -10.49
CA THR A 432 -11.45 1.20 -10.05
C THR A 432 -11.36 1.58 -8.57
N GLY A 433 -12.49 1.43 -7.87
CA GLY A 433 -12.58 1.42 -6.43
C GLY A 433 -12.12 2.74 -5.81
N PRO A 434 -11.90 2.72 -4.49
CA PRO A 434 -11.83 3.97 -3.76
C PRO A 434 -10.42 4.55 -3.77
N ASN A 435 -10.32 5.84 -3.43
CA ASN A 435 -9.05 6.57 -3.32
C ASN A 435 -8.01 5.80 -2.47
N LYS A 436 -6.75 5.77 -2.91
CA LYS A 436 -5.68 4.94 -2.30
C LYS A 436 -5.04 5.61 -1.06
N PHE A 437 -5.85 6.01 -0.08
CA PHE A 437 -5.36 6.58 1.19
C PHE A 437 -4.64 5.53 2.06
N THR A 438 -5.34 4.43 2.34
CA THR A 438 -4.86 3.31 3.17
C THR A 438 -4.90 1.96 2.43
N ALA A 439 -5.72 1.85 1.38
CA ALA A 439 -5.75 0.70 0.48
C ALA A 439 -4.57 0.77 -0.50
N THR A 440 -3.45 0.12 -0.14
CA THR A 440 -2.18 0.15 -0.88
C THR A 440 -1.73 -1.27 -1.24
N ALA A 441 -0.74 -1.40 -2.14
CA ALA A 441 -0.18 -2.72 -2.48
C ALA A 441 0.89 -3.20 -1.47
N ASN A 442 1.03 -2.50 -0.34
CA ASN A 442 2.01 -2.80 0.71
C ASN A 442 1.82 -4.15 1.39
N SER A 443 0.64 -4.78 1.24
CA SER A 443 0.40 -6.17 1.61
C SER A 443 1.43 -7.12 0.97
N LEU A 444 1.96 -6.82 -0.22
CA LEU A 444 3.04 -7.58 -0.87
C LEU A 444 4.31 -7.66 -0.01
N ILE A 445 4.67 -6.59 0.69
CA ILE A 445 5.89 -6.56 1.52
C ILE A 445 5.71 -7.47 2.74
N PHE A 446 4.51 -7.50 3.33
CA PHE A 446 4.17 -8.47 4.37
C PHE A 446 4.20 -9.91 3.84
N TYR A 447 3.50 -10.16 2.72
CA TYR A 447 3.38 -11.46 2.08
C TYR A 447 4.71 -12.03 1.61
N ALA A 448 5.68 -11.19 1.26
CA ALA A 448 7.02 -11.64 0.91
C ALA A 448 7.62 -12.56 1.99
N ASN A 449 7.45 -12.20 3.26
CA ASN A 449 7.94 -12.99 4.38
C ASN A 449 7.02 -14.16 4.70
N VAL A 450 5.71 -13.91 4.77
CA VAL A 450 4.70 -14.92 5.17
C VAL A 450 4.69 -16.11 4.20
N PHE A 451 4.81 -15.85 2.90
CA PHE A 451 4.73 -16.87 1.86
C PHE A 451 6.09 -17.24 1.25
N ASN A 452 7.19 -16.71 1.80
CA ASN A 452 8.53 -16.92 1.27
C ASN A 452 8.66 -16.56 -0.23
N GLN A 453 8.12 -15.39 -0.59
CA GLN A 453 8.09 -14.84 -1.97
C GLN A 453 8.90 -13.53 -2.03
N PRO A 454 10.24 -13.58 -2.09
CA PRO A 454 11.08 -12.39 -2.01
C PRO A 454 10.79 -11.37 -3.12
N GLN A 455 10.35 -11.82 -4.29
CA GLN A 455 9.99 -10.96 -5.42
C GLN A 455 8.85 -9.98 -5.10
N TYR A 456 7.96 -10.28 -4.14
CA TYR A 456 6.85 -9.40 -3.77
C TYR A 456 7.36 -8.11 -3.12
N ALA A 457 8.27 -8.22 -2.15
CA ALA A 457 8.87 -7.04 -1.53
C ALA A 457 9.75 -6.28 -2.53
N LEU A 458 10.49 -6.99 -3.39
CA LEU A 458 11.34 -6.37 -4.41
C LEU A 458 10.55 -5.58 -5.46
N PHE A 459 9.33 -6.02 -5.78
CA PHE A 459 8.42 -5.30 -6.68
C PHE A 459 7.85 -4.06 -6.00
N GLN A 460 7.21 -4.23 -4.84
CA GLN A 460 6.46 -3.15 -4.19
C GLN A 460 7.35 -2.07 -3.58
N ARG A 461 8.58 -2.40 -3.11
CA ARG A 461 9.42 -1.43 -2.39
C ARG A 461 9.81 -0.19 -3.21
N ASP A 462 9.77 -0.29 -4.53
CA ASP A 462 10.12 0.80 -5.43
C ASP A 462 8.93 1.71 -5.77
N TYR A 463 7.70 1.33 -5.39
CA TYR A 463 6.50 2.12 -5.66
C TYR A 463 6.36 3.34 -4.73
N PRO A 464 5.72 4.43 -5.18
CA PRO A 464 5.61 5.67 -4.40
C PRO A 464 4.82 5.52 -3.09
N ASP A 465 3.86 4.59 -3.05
CA ASP A 465 3.06 4.28 -1.87
C ASP A 465 3.78 3.34 -0.88
N ALA A 466 5.00 2.89 -1.18
CA ALA A 466 5.80 2.07 -0.28
C ALA A 466 6.31 2.83 0.95
N ALA A 467 6.35 4.16 0.89
CA ALA A 467 6.70 5.01 2.03
C ALA A 467 5.56 5.07 3.06
N ASP A 468 5.43 3.99 3.83
CA ASP A 468 4.30 3.75 4.70
C ASP A 468 4.76 3.13 6.05
N PRO A 469 4.20 3.54 7.20
CA PRO A 469 4.61 3.01 8.50
C PRO A 469 4.51 1.48 8.65
N TRP A 470 3.65 0.77 7.90
CA TRP A 470 3.62 -0.70 7.92
C TRP A 470 4.89 -1.29 7.31
N ASN A 471 5.34 -0.74 6.17
CA ASN A 471 6.53 -1.21 5.48
C ASN A 471 7.82 -1.02 6.29
N MET A 472 7.84 -0.04 7.21
CA MET A 472 8.93 0.10 8.17
C MET A 472 9.12 -1.15 9.04
N PHE A 473 8.10 -2.01 9.18
CA PHE A 473 8.11 -3.22 10.01
C PHE A 473 7.88 -4.53 9.25
N TRP A 474 7.24 -4.46 8.08
CA TRP A 474 7.03 -5.61 7.19
C TRP A 474 8.22 -5.86 6.28
N TYR A 475 8.96 -4.82 5.91
CA TYR A 475 10.13 -4.99 5.04
C TYR A 475 11.21 -5.79 5.73
N ASN A 476 11.78 -6.75 5.01
CA ASN A 476 12.89 -7.55 5.47
C ASN A 476 14.16 -7.17 4.68
N PRO A 477 15.13 -6.46 5.31
CA PRO A 477 16.36 -6.04 4.64
C PRO A 477 17.25 -7.20 4.16
N GLN A 478 16.94 -8.44 4.56
CA GLN A 478 17.61 -9.63 4.05
C GLN A 478 17.14 -10.03 2.64
N ILE A 479 16.04 -9.45 2.14
CA ILE A 479 15.58 -9.69 0.77
C ILE A 479 16.48 -8.95 -0.22
N GLN A 480 17.08 -9.70 -1.14
CA GLN A 480 18.01 -9.19 -2.15
C GLN A 480 17.65 -9.70 -3.54
N GLY A 481 18.25 -9.08 -4.56
CA GLY A 481 18.00 -9.39 -5.97
C GLY A 481 17.07 -8.38 -6.63
N VAL A 482 16.51 -8.79 -7.77
CA VAL A 482 15.56 -7.99 -8.56
C VAL A 482 14.33 -8.81 -8.88
N PHE A 483 13.13 -8.23 -8.75
CA PHE A 483 11.88 -9.00 -8.86
C PHE A 483 11.70 -9.67 -10.23
N TRP A 484 12.23 -9.07 -11.30
CA TRP A 484 12.03 -9.52 -12.68
C TRP A 484 12.92 -10.71 -13.09
N ASP A 485 13.96 -11.04 -12.32
CA ASP A 485 14.83 -12.16 -12.68
C ASP A 485 14.10 -13.49 -12.47
N GLY A 486 14.01 -14.29 -13.53
CA GLY A 486 13.27 -15.56 -13.54
C GLY A 486 11.75 -15.43 -13.64
N LEU A 487 11.18 -14.22 -13.68
CA LEU A 487 9.74 -14.04 -13.95
C LEU A 487 9.44 -14.15 -15.44
N ALA A 488 8.42 -14.93 -15.77
CA ALA A 488 7.88 -14.99 -17.12
C ALA A 488 7.33 -13.60 -17.53
N LEU A 489 7.32 -13.34 -18.83
CA LEU A 489 6.72 -12.12 -19.36
C LEU A 489 5.19 -12.22 -19.42
N ASP A 490 4.69 -13.42 -19.69
CA ASP A 490 3.27 -13.66 -19.93
C ASP A 490 2.70 -14.55 -18.83
N HIS A 491 1.43 -14.30 -18.48
CA HIS A 491 0.71 -15.12 -17.49
C HIS A 491 -0.76 -15.22 -17.85
N PHE A 492 -1.31 -16.42 -17.66
CA PHE A 492 -2.72 -16.71 -17.82
C PHE A 492 -3.30 -17.12 -16.47
N PHE A 493 -4.35 -16.42 -16.06
CA PHE A 493 -5.14 -16.69 -14.86
C PHE A 493 -6.39 -17.43 -15.32
N ASP A 494 -6.47 -18.73 -15.01
CA ASP A 494 -7.41 -19.68 -15.60
C ASP A 494 -8.73 -19.86 -14.81
N ASN A 495 -8.96 -19.08 -13.75
CA ASN A 495 -10.23 -19.07 -13.03
C ASN A 495 -11.40 -18.86 -14.01
N SER A 496 -12.41 -19.73 -13.96
CA SER A 496 -13.50 -19.71 -14.94
C SER A 496 -14.37 -18.47 -14.91
N THR A 497 -14.51 -17.85 -13.73
CA THR A 497 -15.34 -16.65 -13.54
C THR A 497 -14.54 -15.44 -13.99
N ASP A 498 -13.37 -15.18 -13.41
CA ASP A 498 -12.59 -13.97 -13.61
C ASP A 498 -11.40 -14.14 -14.56
N GLN A 499 -11.49 -15.06 -15.51
CA GLN A 499 -10.37 -15.42 -16.41
C GLN A 499 -9.74 -14.21 -17.09
N TRP A 500 -8.42 -14.12 -17.10
CA TRP A 500 -7.69 -13.07 -17.82
C TRP A 500 -6.24 -13.46 -18.11
N MET A 501 -5.58 -12.70 -18.97
CA MET A 501 -4.14 -12.85 -19.23
C MET A 501 -3.44 -11.51 -19.26
N SER A 502 -2.14 -11.54 -19.00
CA SER A 502 -1.23 -10.46 -19.35
C SER A 502 -0.09 -10.96 -20.22
N MET A 503 0.36 -10.10 -21.13
CA MET A 503 1.56 -10.29 -21.93
C MET A 503 2.39 -9.01 -21.90
N ARG A 504 3.72 -9.13 -21.88
CA ARG A 504 4.59 -7.94 -21.93
C ARG A 504 5.90 -8.18 -22.67
N SER A 505 6.49 -7.13 -23.22
CA SER A 505 7.83 -7.23 -23.82
C SER A 505 8.97 -7.05 -22.82
N SER A 506 8.70 -6.47 -21.64
CA SER A 506 9.68 -6.27 -20.56
C SER A 506 8.98 -5.93 -19.25
N TRP A 507 9.59 -6.29 -18.11
CA TRP A 507 9.17 -5.90 -16.77
C TRP A 507 9.65 -4.50 -16.36
N THR A 508 10.72 -3.99 -16.97
CA THR A 508 11.44 -2.80 -16.48
C THR A 508 11.58 -1.69 -17.52
N ASP A 509 11.28 -1.95 -18.79
CA ASP A 509 11.32 -0.92 -19.82
C ASP A 509 10.01 -0.12 -19.76
N PRO A 510 10.05 1.19 -19.43
CA PRO A 510 8.84 2.01 -19.43
C PRO A 510 8.18 2.14 -20.80
N ASN A 511 8.87 1.77 -21.90
CA ASN A 511 8.31 1.76 -23.25
C ASN A 511 7.81 0.38 -23.69
N ALA A 512 7.81 -0.61 -22.80
CA ALA A 512 7.39 -1.96 -23.11
C ALA A 512 5.97 -2.00 -23.69
N VAL A 513 5.75 -2.98 -24.56
CA VAL A 513 4.39 -3.38 -24.90
C VAL A 513 3.84 -4.17 -23.72
N PHE A 514 2.65 -3.81 -23.24
CA PHE A 514 1.88 -4.61 -22.29
C PHE A 514 0.45 -4.72 -22.78
N VAL A 515 -0.12 -5.92 -22.69
CA VAL A 515 -1.53 -6.20 -22.99
C VAL A 515 -2.13 -6.98 -21.83
N GLY A 516 -3.23 -6.48 -21.27
CA GLY A 516 -4.12 -7.23 -20.39
C GLY A 516 -5.41 -7.52 -21.15
N VAL A 517 -5.93 -8.74 -21.10
CA VAL A 517 -7.19 -9.13 -21.76
C VAL A 517 -8.05 -9.92 -20.80
N LYS A 518 -9.32 -9.50 -20.64
CA LYS A 518 -10.30 -10.22 -19.83
C LYS A 518 -11.06 -11.24 -20.70
N ALA A 519 -11.20 -12.46 -20.20
CA ALA A 519 -11.84 -13.57 -20.90
C ALA A 519 -12.87 -14.33 -20.03
N GLY A 520 -13.11 -13.86 -18.81
CA GLY A 520 -14.05 -14.45 -17.86
C GLY A 520 -15.51 -14.41 -18.30
N THR A 521 -16.39 -14.87 -17.42
CA THR A 521 -17.83 -14.74 -17.62
C THR A 521 -18.25 -13.26 -17.74
N ILE A 522 -19.49 -13.03 -18.16
CA ILE A 522 -20.11 -11.68 -18.16
C ILE A 522 -20.91 -11.46 -16.87
N LEU A 523 -21.38 -12.54 -16.23
CA LEU A 523 -22.34 -12.52 -15.12
C LEU A 523 -21.86 -13.42 -13.98
N ASN A 524 -22.43 -13.21 -12.79
CA ASN A 524 -22.11 -13.95 -11.56
C ASN A 524 -20.70 -13.67 -11.03
N HIS A 525 -20.25 -12.42 -11.18
CA HIS A 525 -19.06 -11.92 -10.54
C HIS A 525 -19.41 -11.30 -9.21
N GLN A 526 -18.38 -10.89 -8.47
CA GLN A 526 -18.59 -9.92 -7.40
C GLN A 526 -19.04 -8.57 -8.01
N THR A 527 -19.86 -7.83 -7.25
CA THR A 527 -20.58 -6.59 -7.60
C THR A 527 -19.75 -5.46 -8.26
N HIS A 528 -18.43 -5.50 -8.16
CA HIS A 528 -17.53 -4.50 -8.74
C HIS A 528 -17.12 -4.75 -10.19
N ASN A 529 -17.68 -5.78 -10.84
CA ASN A 529 -17.37 -6.08 -12.22
C ASN A 529 -18.28 -5.35 -13.23
N ASP A 530 -17.80 -5.30 -14.48
CA ASP A 530 -18.51 -4.75 -15.64
C ASP A 530 -18.86 -5.82 -16.67
N LEU A 531 -19.69 -5.45 -17.66
CA LEU A 531 -20.02 -6.30 -18.82
C LEU A 531 -18.92 -6.21 -19.90
N ASP A 532 -17.69 -6.52 -19.52
CA ASP A 532 -16.45 -6.17 -20.22
C ASP A 532 -15.64 -7.41 -20.69
N THR A 533 -16.25 -8.59 -20.82
CA THR A 533 -15.59 -9.76 -21.40
C THR A 533 -15.07 -9.44 -22.81
N GLY A 534 -13.79 -9.71 -23.05
CA GLY A 534 -13.10 -9.36 -24.29
C GLY A 534 -12.47 -7.97 -24.29
N THR A 535 -12.63 -7.20 -23.20
CA THR A 535 -11.93 -5.93 -23.04
C THR A 535 -10.42 -6.14 -22.92
N PHE A 536 -9.67 -5.11 -23.28
CA PHE A 536 -8.23 -5.13 -23.21
C PHE A 536 -7.64 -3.74 -22.96
N VAL A 537 -6.46 -3.74 -22.37
CA VAL A 537 -5.60 -2.56 -22.28
C VAL A 537 -4.34 -2.76 -23.12
N LEU A 538 -3.80 -1.67 -23.65
CA LEU A 538 -2.56 -1.66 -24.42
C LEU A 538 -1.65 -0.52 -23.95
N ASP A 539 -0.51 -0.88 -23.36
CA ASP A 539 0.61 0.03 -23.16
C ASP A 539 1.62 -0.16 -24.29
N ALA A 540 2.16 0.94 -24.80
CA ALA A 540 3.32 0.93 -25.68
C ALA A 540 3.94 2.34 -25.72
N LEU A 541 5.27 2.42 -25.88
CA LEU A 541 5.97 3.71 -26.05
C LEU A 541 5.73 4.69 -24.89
N GLY A 542 5.63 4.16 -23.67
CA GLY A 542 5.42 4.95 -22.45
C GLY A 542 4.02 5.52 -22.28
N THR A 543 3.04 5.00 -23.03
CA THR A 543 1.65 5.50 -23.04
C THR A 543 0.64 4.36 -23.08
N ARG A 544 -0.51 4.55 -22.41
CA ARG A 544 -1.71 3.69 -22.50
C ARG A 544 -2.52 4.13 -23.73
N TRP A 545 -2.56 3.30 -24.77
CA TRP A 545 -3.24 3.57 -26.04
C TRP A 545 -4.70 3.10 -26.07
N ALA A 546 -4.96 1.96 -25.43
CA ALA A 546 -6.31 1.44 -25.18
C ALA A 546 -6.41 1.17 -23.68
N GLY A 547 -7.46 1.67 -23.04
CA GLY A 547 -7.62 1.62 -21.58
C GLY A 547 -9.09 1.60 -21.18
N GLU A 548 -9.32 1.18 -19.93
CA GLU A 548 -10.62 1.21 -19.28
C GLU A 548 -10.94 2.61 -18.73
N LEU A 549 -12.23 2.95 -18.65
CA LEU A 549 -12.69 4.22 -18.09
C LEU A 549 -12.75 4.21 -16.55
N GLY A 550 -12.86 3.03 -15.95
CA GLY A 550 -12.98 2.81 -14.51
C GLY A 550 -14.43 2.81 -14.04
N ASP A 551 -14.65 3.07 -12.75
CA ASP A 551 -16.00 3.08 -12.16
C ASP A 551 -16.88 4.21 -12.68
N GLY A 552 -18.18 3.93 -12.76
CA GLY A 552 -19.22 4.94 -12.92
C GLY A 552 -19.55 5.64 -11.60
N ASP A 553 -20.46 6.61 -11.63
CA ASP A 553 -20.95 7.24 -10.39
C ASP A 553 -21.79 6.23 -9.60
N TYR A 554 -21.29 5.81 -8.44
CA TYR A 554 -21.95 4.87 -7.52
C TYR A 554 -23.31 5.36 -7.02
N ASN A 555 -23.57 6.66 -7.07
CA ASN A 555 -24.86 7.23 -6.72
C ASN A 555 -25.89 7.15 -7.87
N SER A 556 -25.49 6.60 -9.02
CA SER A 556 -26.40 6.38 -10.15
C SER A 556 -27.49 5.37 -9.79
N PRO A 557 -28.76 5.62 -10.18
CA PRO A 557 -29.85 4.72 -9.89
C PRO A 557 -29.60 3.30 -10.41
N GLY A 558 -29.62 2.32 -9.50
CA GLY A 558 -29.47 0.91 -9.84
C GLY A 558 -28.02 0.43 -10.02
N TYR A 559 -27.00 1.22 -9.66
CA TYR A 559 -25.59 0.84 -9.84
C TYR A 559 -25.26 -0.56 -9.28
N PHE A 560 -25.77 -0.88 -8.09
CA PHE A 560 -25.54 -2.16 -7.40
C PHE A 560 -26.76 -3.11 -7.43
N SER A 561 -27.76 -2.86 -8.29
CA SER A 561 -29.03 -3.60 -8.20
C SER A 561 -29.03 -4.97 -8.89
N THR A 562 -28.38 -5.12 -10.05
CA THR A 562 -28.27 -6.39 -10.79
C THR A 562 -27.14 -6.36 -11.83
N ASP A 563 -26.53 -7.51 -12.12
CA ASP A 563 -25.55 -7.67 -13.22
C ASP A 563 -26.20 -7.77 -14.63
N GLY A 564 -27.51 -7.56 -14.76
CA GLY A 564 -28.25 -7.86 -16.00
C GLY A 564 -28.19 -6.79 -17.10
N GLN A 565 -28.10 -7.20 -18.37
CA GLN A 565 -28.14 -6.31 -19.55
C GLN A 565 -29.44 -5.49 -19.73
N SER A 566 -30.50 -5.78 -18.99
CA SER A 566 -31.80 -5.09 -19.09
C SER A 566 -31.87 -3.74 -18.35
N MET A 567 -30.73 -3.24 -17.85
CA MET A 567 -30.66 -1.95 -17.19
C MET A 567 -30.89 -0.80 -18.18
N THR A 568 -31.49 0.29 -17.70
CA THR A 568 -31.56 1.56 -18.45
C THR A 568 -30.17 2.22 -18.57
N TYR A 569 -29.22 1.84 -17.70
CA TYR A 569 -27.82 2.27 -17.68
C TYR A 569 -26.90 1.07 -17.36
N PRO A 570 -26.64 0.17 -18.31
CA PRO A 570 -25.69 -0.93 -18.09
C PRO A 570 -24.28 -0.38 -17.83
N LYS A 571 -23.51 -1.03 -16.94
CA LYS A 571 -22.07 -0.75 -16.75
C LYS A 571 -21.33 -1.16 -18.03
N LEU A 572 -21.18 -0.21 -18.95
CA LEU A 572 -20.53 -0.39 -20.25
C LEU A 572 -19.22 0.40 -20.27
N ILE A 573 -18.25 -0.19 -20.99
CA ILE A 573 -16.86 0.25 -21.22
C ILE A 573 -16.74 1.73 -21.58
#